data_AF-A0AAE0AAD7-F1
#
_entry.id   AF-A0AAE0AAD7-F1
#
_cell.length_a   1.000
_cell.length_b   1.000
_cell.length_c   1.000
_cell.angle_alpha   90.00
_cell.angle_beta   90.00
_cell.angle_gamma   90.00
#
_symmetry.space_group_name_H-M   'P 1'
#
loop_
_entity.id
_entity.type
_entity.pdbx_description
1 polymer ?
#
loop_
_entity_poly.entity_id
_entity_poly.type
_entity_poly.pdbx_seq_one_letter_code
_entity_poly.pdbx_strand_id
1 'polypeptide(L)'
;METANAVGSTAHRTSAAPAPAQVRGSVTRGTLGRHLGRRLVEIGVTDVFSVPGDFNLSLLDHLVAEPELNLVGCCNELNAGYAADGYARARGVGACVVTFTVGGLSVLNAIAGAYSENLPVICIVGGPNSNDYGTNRILHHTIGLPDFTQELRCFQTITCTQAVVNNLDDAHEVIDTAISTALKESKPVYISISCNLPGIPHPTFCREPVPFFLVPKVSNELGLEAAVEATADFLNKAVKPVIVGGPKLREAMAQQAFMEFAEASGFPIAVMPSGKGLVPEHHPHFIGTYWGAVSSSFCGEIVESADAYVFIGPISMTTALLDTHC
;
A
#
# COMPACT_ATOMS: atom_id res chain seq x y z
N MET A 1 -74.21 -29.36 -43.32
CA MET A 1 -74.32 -28.17 -44.18
C MET A 1 -72.99 -27.46 -44.09
N GLU A 2 -72.04 -27.78 -44.95
CA GLU A 2 -71.87 -27.35 -46.38
C GLU A 2 -70.59 -26.49 -46.38
N THR A 3 -69.44 -27.08 -46.69
CA THR A 3 -68.78 -27.05 -48.02
C THR A 3 -68.49 -25.64 -48.53
N ALA A 4 -67.21 -25.28 -48.68
CA ALA A 4 -66.57 -25.15 -49.99
C ALA A 4 -65.15 -24.53 -49.90
N ASN A 5 -64.30 -25.06 -50.79
CA ASN A 5 -62.93 -24.63 -51.13
C ASN A 5 -62.88 -23.23 -51.76
N ALA A 6 -61.74 -22.53 -51.68
CA ALA A 6 -60.82 -22.35 -52.81
C ALA A 6 -59.72 -21.29 -52.57
N VAL A 7 -58.47 -21.76 -52.65
CA VAL A 7 -57.35 -21.28 -53.48
C VAL A 7 -57.11 -19.76 -53.64
N GLY A 8 -55.93 -19.33 -53.15
CA GLY A 8 -54.97 -18.58 -53.98
C GLY A 8 -54.65 -17.15 -53.54
N SER A 9 -53.47 -16.94 -52.95
CA SER A 9 -52.63 -15.79 -53.30
C SER A 9 -51.20 -15.95 -52.80
N THR A 10 -50.29 -15.71 -53.73
CA THR A 10 -48.82 -15.66 -53.70
C THR A 10 -48.15 -15.18 -52.42
N ALA A 11 -47.17 -15.95 -51.93
CA ALA A 11 -46.26 -15.56 -50.87
C ALA A 11 -45.25 -14.50 -51.35
N HIS A 12 -45.42 -13.25 -50.92
CA HIS A 12 -44.34 -12.27 -50.90
C HIS A 12 -43.61 -12.40 -49.56
N ARG A 13 -42.44 -13.05 -49.55
CA ARG A 13 -41.49 -12.94 -48.44
C ARG A 13 -40.83 -11.57 -48.53
N THR A 14 -41.32 -10.60 -47.76
CA THR A 14 -40.55 -9.41 -47.40
C THR A 14 -39.64 -9.77 -46.24
N SER A 15 -38.33 -9.72 -46.46
CA SER A 15 -37.34 -9.87 -45.41
C SER A 15 -37.41 -8.66 -44.48
N ALA A 16 -38.02 -8.83 -43.29
CA ALA A 16 -37.92 -7.84 -42.24
C ALA A 16 -36.48 -7.81 -41.73
N ALA A 17 -35.78 -6.69 -41.94
CA ALA A 17 -34.49 -6.44 -41.32
C ALA A 17 -34.67 -6.43 -39.79
N PRO A 18 -33.77 -7.06 -39.02
CA PRO A 18 -33.88 -7.05 -37.57
C PRO A 18 -33.68 -5.61 -37.07
N ALA A 19 -34.61 -5.13 -36.25
CA ALA A 19 -34.47 -3.87 -35.54
C ALA A 19 -33.21 -3.93 -34.65
N PRO A 20 -32.41 -2.85 -34.59
CA PRO A 20 -31.20 -2.86 -33.76
C PRO A 20 -31.59 -3.07 -32.30
N ALA A 21 -31.00 -4.10 -31.70
CA ALA A 21 -31.15 -4.40 -30.29
C ALA A 21 -30.76 -3.15 -29.48
N GLN A 22 -31.72 -2.57 -28.77
CA GLN A 22 -31.42 -1.56 -27.75
C GLN A 22 -30.60 -2.24 -26.65
N VAL A 23 -29.29 -2.00 -26.66
CA VAL A 23 -28.42 -2.29 -25.53
C VAL A 23 -28.87 -1.40 -24.38
N ARG A 24 -29.73 -1.93 -23.51
CA ARG A 24 -30.00 -1.36 -22.20
C ARG A 24 -28.80 -1.63 -21.29
N GLY A 25 -27.69 -0.95 -21.55
CA GLY A 25 -26.63 -0.77 -20.60
C GLY A 25 -26.93 0.47 -19.78
N SER A 26 -27.36 0.31 -18.54
CA SER A 26 -27.17 1.37 -17.54
C SER A 26 -25.66 1.61 -17.47
N VAL A 27 -25.16 2.64 -18.15
CA VAL A 27 -23.79 3.10 -17.96
C VAL A 27 -23.74 3.62 -16.53
N THR A 28 -23.32 2.78 -15.58
CA THR A 28 -22.85 3.23 -14.27
C THR A 28 -21.76 4.24 -14.56
N ARG A 29 -22.08 5.52 -14.46
CA ARG A 29 -21.11 6.57 -14.70
C ARG A 29 -20.15 6.54 -13.52
N GLY A 30 -18.95 6.01 -13.72
CA GLY A 30 -17.97 5.92 -12.65
C GLY A 30 -17.54 7.30 -12.18
N THR A 31 -17.13 7.35 -10.92
CA THR A 31 -16.67 8.55 -10.25
C THR A 31 -15.31 8.29 -9.61
N LEU A 32 -14.57 9.36 -9.32
CA LEU A 32 -13.27 9.29 -8.67
C LEU A 32 -13.36 8.57 -7.31
N GLY A 33 -14.39 8.89 -6.52
CA GLY A 33 -14.57 8.27 -5.20
C GLY A 33 -14.75 6.75 -5.28
N ARG A 34 -15.54 6.27 -6.26
CA ARG A 34 -15.71 4.83 -6.50
C ARG A 34 -14.42 4.17 -7.00
N HIS A 35 -13.67 4.83 -7.88
CA HIS A 35 -12.38 4.34 -8.35
C HIS A 35 -11.39 4.16 -7.20
N LEU A 36 -11.26 5.16 -6.33
CA LEU A 36 -10.39 5.09 -5.17
C LEU A 36 -10.80 3.97 -4.21
N GLY A 37 -12.09 3.88 -3.87
CA GLY A 37 -12.63 2.81 -3.04
C GLY A 37 -12.28 1.43 -3.61
N ARG A 38 -12.51 1.22 -4.91
CA ARG A 38 -12.17 -0.04 -5.58
C ARG A 38 -10.69 -0.36 -5.54
N ARG A 39 -9.81 0.63 -5.75
CA ARG A 39 -8.35 0.42 -5.65
C ARG A 39 -7.90 0.01 -4.25
N LEU A 40 -8.48 0.61 -3.20
CA LEU A 40 -8.18 0.23 -1.82
C LEU A 40 -8.57 -1.25 -1.55
N VAL A 41 -9.74 -1.67 -2.02
CA VAL A 41 -10.17 -3.08 -1.93
C VAL A 41 -9.21 -4.01 -2.67
N GLU A 42 -8.84 -3.67 -3.91
CA GLU A 42 -7.97 -4.50 -4.74
C GLU A 42 -6.55 -4.69 -4.16
N ILE A 43 -6.05 -3.72 -3.39
CA ILE A 43 -4.76 -3.85 -2.70
C ILE A 43 -4.88 -4.51 -1.32
N GLY A 44 -6.08 -4.92 -0.90
CA GLY A 44 -6.33 -5.67 0.33
C GLY A 44 -6.74 -4.85 1.55
N VAL A 45 -7.06 -3.56 1.38
CA VAL A 45 -7.64 -2.73 2.45
C VAL A 45 -9.10 -3.11 2.63
N THR A 46 -9.50 -3.44 3.86
CA THR A 46 -10.90 -3.63 4.25
C THR A 46 -11.41 -2.57 5.22
N ASP A 47 -10.48 -1.81 5.83
CA ASP A 47 -10.78 -0.81 6.85
C ASP A 47 -10.01 0.47 6.53
N VAL A 48 -10.72 1.59 6.45
CA VAL A 48 -10.16 2.93 6.19
C VAL A 48 -10.37 3.79 7.42
N PHE A 49 -9.27 4.25 8.02
CA PHE A 49 -9.31 5.06 9.24
C PHE A 49 -9.52 6.53 8.90
N SER A 50 -10.52 7.19 9.48
CA SER A 50 -10.88 8.53 9.04
C SER A 50 -11.21 9.50 10.16
N VAL A 51 -10.97 10.77 9.87
CA VAL A 51 -11.51 11.89 10.62
C VAL A 51 -12.25 12.80 9.63
N PRO A 52 -13.60 12.85 9.72
CA PRO A 52 -14.41 13.66 8.80
C PRO A 52 -14.12 15.16 8.92
N GLY A 53 -14.04 15.84 7.79
CA GLY A 53 -13.99 17.29 7.67
C GLY A 53 -14.54 17.72 6.32
N ASP A 54 -15.00 18.96 6.20
CA ASP A 54 -15.77 19.42 5.04
C ASP A 54 -15.06 19.25 3.68
N PHE A 55 -13.73 19.29 3.64
CA PHE A 55 -12.95 18.99 2.43
C PHE A 55 -12.93 17.51 2.01
N ASN A 56 -13.29 16.57 2.89
CA ASN A 56 -13.30 15.13 2.59
C ASN A 56 -14.68 14.45 2.62
N LEU A 57 -15.75 15.12 3.11
CA LEU A 57 -17.07 14.49 3.28
C LEU A 57 -17.60 13.81 2.01
N SER A 58 -17.53 14.50 0.86
CA SER A 58 -17.95 13.95 -0.43
C SER A 58 -17.18 12.67 -0.80
N LEU A 59 -15.88 12.62 -0.51
CA LEU A 59 -15.08 11.42 -0.71
C LEU A 59 -15.50 10.29 0.24
N LEU A 60 -15.73 10.62 1.51
CA LEU A 60 -16.14 9.65 2.53
C LEU A 60 -17.47 8.99 2.18
N ASP A 61 -18.45 9.73 1.65
CA ASP A 61 -19.73 9.16 1.19
C ASP A 61 -19.52 8.06 0.13
N HIS A 62 -18.56 8.24 -0.78
CA HIS A 62 -18.22 7.23 -1.78
C HIS A 62 -17.47 6.02 -1.19
N LEU A 63 -16.59 6.24 -0.20
CA LEU A 63 -15.89 5.14 0.48
C LEU A 63 -16.85 4.30 1.33
N VAL A 64 -17.82 4.94 2.00
CA VAL A 64 -18.90 4.25 2.74
C VAL A 64 -19.80 3.44 1.80
N ALA A 65 -19.99 3.91 0.57
CA ALA A 65 -20.80 3.20 -0.43
C ALA A 65 -20.08 1.99 -1.08
N GLU A 66 -18.77 1.83 -0.88
CA GLU A 66 -18.01 0.67 -1.37
C GLU A 66 -18.22 -0.52 -0.42
N PRO A 67 -18.92 -1.60 -0.83
CA PRO A 67 -19.39 -2.64 0.10
C PRO A 67 -18.30 -3.44 0.81
N GLU A 68 -17.09 -3.47 0.24
CA GLU A 68 -15.94 -4.21 0.78
C GLU A 68 -15.06 -3.35 1.71
N LEU A 69 -15.40 -2.07 1.90
CA LEU A 69 -14.71 -1.17 2.81
C LEU A 69 -15.56 -0.84 4.05
N ASN A 70 -14.90 -0.82 5.20
CA ASN A 70 -15.44 -0.29 6.44
C ASN A 70 -14.76 1.05 6.74
N LEU A 71 -15.55 2.10 6.92
CA LEU A 71 -15.04 3.38 7.38
C LEU A 71 -14.96 3.40 8.91
N VAL A 72 -13.75 3.46 9.45
CA VAL A 72 -13.48 3.46 10.90
C VAL A 72 -13.21 4.90 11.34
N GLY A 73 -14.13 5.47 12.14
CA GLY A 73 -13.95 6.80 12.71
C GLY A 73 -12.92 6.82 13.85
N CYS A 74 -12.02 7.80 13.83
CA CYS A 74 -10.98 7.99 14.84
C CYS A 74 -11.17 9.30 15.62
N CYS A 75 -10.65 9.36 16.85
CA CYS A 75 -10.80 10.54 17.70
C CYS A 75 -10.04 11.77 17.19
N ASN A 76 -8.89 11.56 16.52
CA ASN A 76 -8.08 12.59 15.89
C ASN A 76 -7.20 11.96 14.79
N GLU A 77 -6.56 12.81 14.00
CA GLU A 77 -5.84 12.42 12.79
C GLU A 77 -4.52 11.72 13.08
N LEU A 78 -3.82 12.11 14.15
CA LEU A 78 -2.64 11.39 14.63
C LEU A 78 -2.97 9.92 14.92
N ASN A 79 -4.07 9.68 15.64
CA ASN A 79 -4.54 8.34 15.97
C ASN A 79 -5.04 7.61 14.73
N ALA A 80 -5.67 8.30 13.77
CA ALA A 80 -6.08 7.69 12.50
C ALA A 80 -4.87 7.21 11.69
N GLY A 81 -3.80 8.01 11.63
CA GLY A 81 -2.55 7.62 10.99
C GLY A 81 -1.89 6.42 11.67
N TYR A 82 -1.80 6.39 13.00
CA TYR A 82 -1.23 5.24 13.71
C TYR A 82 -2.12 4.00 13.69
N ALA A 83 -3.45 4.15 13.60
CA ALA A 83 -4.34 3.03 13.36
C ALA A 83 -4.08 2.42 11.97
N ALA A 84 -3.87 3.25 10.94
CA ALA A 84 -3.46 2.80 9.62
C ALA A 84 -2.06 2.15 9.62
N ASP A 85 -1.09 2.68 10.37
CA ASP A 85 0.24 2.07 10.58
C ASP A 85 0.11 0.66 11.17
N GLY A 86 -0.59 0.53 12.30
CA GLY A 86 -0.80 -0.76 12.97
C GLY A 86 -1.55 -1.75 12.08
N TYR A 87 -2.54 -1.27 11.32
CA TYR A 87 -3.26 -2.07 10.35
C TYR A 87 -2.33 -2.54 9.22
N ALA A 88 -1.46 -1.68 8.68
CA ALA A 88 -0.48 -2.04 7.66
C ALA A 88 0.49 -3.14 8.13
N ARG A 89 0.89 -3.12 9.41
CA ARG A 89 1.71 -4.20 10.00
C ARG A 89 1.00 -5.56 9.97
N ALA A 90 -0.31 -5.58 10.17
CA ALA A 90 -1.11 -6.79 10.23
C ALA A 90 -1.60 -7.28 8.86
N ARG A 91 -1.91 -6.34 7.95
CA ARG A 91 -2.61 -6.61 6.68
C ARG A 91 -1.78 -6.32 5.44
N GLY A 92 -0.55 -5.82 5.62
CA GLY A 92 0.39 -5.49 4.55
C GLY A 92 0.26 -4.07 4.04
N VAL A 93 -0.93 -3.46 4.08
CA VAL A 93 -1.19 -2.07 3.65
C VAL A 93 -2.24 -1.43 4.55
N GLY A 94 -2.11 -0.13 4.82
CA GLY A 94 -3.08 0.65 5.58
C GLY A 94 -3.53 1.89 4.82
N ALA A 95 -4.70 2.44 5.15
CA ALA A 95 -5.20 3.67 4.56
C ALA A 95 -5.84 4.56 5.61
N CYS A 96 -5.58 5.86 5.52
CA CYS A 96 -6.28 6.86 6.32
C CYS A 96 -6.78 8.03 5.48
N VAL A 97 -7.88 8.65 5.90
CA VAL A 97 -8.52 9.80 5.23
C VAL A 97 -8.71 10.93 6.24
N VAL A 98 -8.08 12.08 5.99
CA VAL A 98 -8.16 13.27 6.85
C VAL A 98 -8.52 14.52 6.05
N THR A 99 -8.82 15.62 6.74
CA THR A 99 -9.18 16.90 6.09
C THR A 99 -7.95 17.78 5.86
N PHE A 100 -8.10 18.76 4.96
CA PHE A 100 -7.03 19.66 4.52
C PHE A 100 -6.39 20.44 5.67
N THR A 101 -5.06 20.54 5.64
CA THR A 101 -4.17 21.31 6.51
C THR A 101 -4.27 20.98 7.99
N VAL A 102 -5.39 21.22 8.68
CA VAL A 102 -5.50 20.90 10.11
C VAL A 102 -5.38 19.40 10.37
N GLY A 103 -5.97 18.59 9.50
CA GLY A 103 -5.90 17.14 9.60
C GLY A 103 -4.60 16.58 9.06
N GLY A 104 -4.18 17.02 7.85
CA GLY A 104 -2.94 16.54 7.26
C GLY A 104 -1.67 16.95 8.03
N LEU A 105 -1.62 18.13 8.66
CA LEU A 105 -0.49 18.46 9.55
C LEU A 105 -0.50 17.64 10.85
N SER A 106 -1.66 17.22 11.34
CA SER A 106 -1.76 16.36 12.53
C SER A 106 -1.35 14.91 12.24
N VAL A 107 -1.75 14.34 11.09
CA VAL A 107 -1.39 12.95 10.70
C VAL A 107 0.09 12.81 10.34
N LEU A 108 0.79 13.91 10.06
CA LEU A 108 2.17 13.95 9.57
C LEU A 108 3.13 13.08 10.38
N ASN A 109 3.03 13.11 11.71
CA ASN A 109 3.91 12.32 12.59
C ASN A 109 3.71 10.81 12.40
N ALA A 110 2.46 10.36 12.23
CA ALA A 110 2.17 8.95 11.96
C ALA A 110 2.70 8.53 10.58
N ILE A 111 2.61 9.40 9.58
CA ILE A 111 3.14 9.12 8.24
C ILE A 111 4.67 9.06 8.23
N ALA A 112 5.34 9.94 8.97
CA ALA A 112 6.78 9.84 9.18
C ALA A 112 7.16 8.51 9.88
N GLY A 113 6.37 8.08 10.87
CA GLY A 113 6.52 6.77 11.51
C GLY A 113 6.40 5.60 10.52
N ALA A 114 5.35 5.59 9.71
CA ALA A 114 5.16 4.58 8.66
C ALA A 114 6.32 4.57 7.65
N TYR A 115 6.88 5.75 7.32
CA TYR A 115 8.06 5.86 6.46
C TYR A 115 9.28 5.22 7.11
N SER A 116 9.57 5.52 8.37
CA SER A 116 10.69 4.92 9.13
C SER A 116 10.57 3.40 9.22
N GLU A 117 9.34 2.90 9.29
CA GLU A 117 9.03 1.50 9.54
C GLU A 117 8.81 0.67 8.27
N ASN A 118 9.02 1.26 7.09
CA ASN A 118 8.80 0.64 5.77
C ASN A 118 7.38 0.05 5.67
N LEU A 119 6.37 0.89 5.93
CA LEU A 119 4.96 0.53 5.82
C LEU A 119 4.28 1.29 4.67
N PRO A 120 3.59 0.58 3.76
CA PRO A 120 2.77 1.23 2.75
C PRO A 120 1.47 1.72 3.40
N VAL A 121 1.44 3.01 3.75
CA VAL A 121 0.25 3.70 4.23
C VAL A 121 -0.23 4.68 3.15
N ILE A 122 -1.46 4.50 2.67
CA ILE A 122 -2.12 5.40 1.72
C ILE A 122 -2.77 6.54 2.52
N CYS A 123 -2.06 7.66 2.65
CA CYS A 123 -2.55 8.84 3.34
C CYS A 123 -3.34 9.71 2.36
N ILE A 124 -4.65 9.76 2.53
CA ILE A 124 -5.56 10.53 1.68
C ILE A 124 -6.00 11.78 2.43
N VAL A 125 -5.92 12.93 1.77
CA VAL A 125 -6.34 14.21 2.32
C VAL A 125 -7.39 14.84 1.42
N GLY A 126 -8.54 15.18 1.96
CA GLY A 126 -9.49 16.04 1.25
C GLY A 126 -8.87 17.41 1.06
N GLY A 127 -8.81 17.91 -0.17
CA GLY A 127 -8.16 19.17 -0.54
C GLY A 127 -9.15 20.28 -0.92
N PRO A 128 -8.65 21.50 -1.16
CA PRO A 128 -9.42 22.64 -1.65
C PRO A 128 -10.27 22.33 -2.88
N ASN A 129 -11.28 23.16 -3.15
CA ASN A 129 -12.01 23.07 -4.40
C ASN A 129 -11.05 23.28 -5.58
N SER A 130 -11.18 22.47 -6.64
CA SER A 130 -10.32 22.57 -7.82
C SER A 130 -10.34 23.95 -8.47
N ASN A 131 -11.43 24.71 -8.32
CA ASN A 131 -11.60 26.08 -8.85
C ASN A 131 -10.89 27.16 -8.02
N ASP A 132 -10.43 26.86 -6.80
CA ASP A 132 -9.74 27.84 -5.97
C ASP A 132 -8.23 27.90 -6.30
N TYR A 133 -7.66 26.85 -6.91
CA TYR A 133 -6.26 26.85 -7.36
C TYR A 133 -6.02 27.94 -8.42
N GLY A 134 -4.90 28.65 -8.30
CA GLY A 134 -4.55 29.77 -9.19
C GLY A 134 -5.34 31.07 -8.91
N THR A 135 -6.15 31.10 -7.85
CA THR A 135 -6.83 32.31 -7.36
C THR A 135 -6.12 32.89 -6.12
N ASN A 136 -6.45 34.12 -5.74
CA ASN A 136 -5.98 34.75 -4.49
C ASN A 136 -6.92 34.48 -3.30
N ARG A 137 -7.71 33.41 -3.35
CA ARG A 137 -8.65 33.08 -2.28
C ARG A 137 -7.91 32.56 -1.05
N ILE A 138 -8.36 33.02 0.11
CA ILE A 138 -7.95 32.50 1.40
C ILE A 138 -9.09 31.60 1.88
N LEU A 139 -8.77 30.36 2.20
CA LEU A 139 -9.73 29.36 2.65
C LEU A 139 -9.62 29.16 4.16
N HIS A 140 -10.72 28.74 4.78
CA HIS A 140 -10.65 28.19 6.13
C HIS A 140 -9.75 26.95 6.13
N HIS A 141 -9.22 26.62 7.31
CA HIS A 141 -8.15 25.64 7.52
C HIS A 141 -6.76 26.00 6.97
N THR A 142 -6.56 27.11 6.25
CA THR A 142 -5.21 27.59 5.90
C THR A 142 -4.68 28.61 6.92
N ILE A 143 -3.39 28.93 6.83
CA ILE A 143 -2.73 29.95 7.66
C ILE A 143 -3.06 31.40 7.25
N GLY A 144 -4.09 31.62 6.43
CA GLY A 144 -4.46 32.96 5.95
C GLY A 144 -3.70 33.42 4.71
N LEU A 145 -3.05 32.50 3.98
CA LEU A 145 -2.34 32.78 2.73
C LEU A 145 -3.01 32.03 1.56
N PRO A 146 -2.98 32.57 0.33
CA PRO A 146 -3.43 31.89 -0.88
C PRO A 146 -2.36 30.90 -1.40
N ASP A 147 -1.83 30.06 -0.50
CA ASP A 147 -0.86 29.00 -0.82
C ASP A 147 -1.38 27.66 -0.29
N PHE A 148 -1.92 26.85 -1.19
CA PHE A 148 -2.43 25.51 -0.85
C PHE A 148 -1.37 24.42 -0.93
N THR A 149 -0.11 24.77 -1.21
CA THR A 149 0.99 23.80 -1.31
C THR A 149 1.76 23.65 0.01
N GLN A 150 1.41 24.41 1.04
CA GLN A 150 2.10 24.35 2.33
C GLN A 150 2.07 22.95 2.95
N GLU A 151 0.89 22.34 3.06
CA GLU A 151 0.75 20.97 3.56
C GLU A 151 1.54 19.99 2.69
N LEU A 152 1.38 20.06 1.37
CA LEU A 152 2.10 19.20 0.42
C LEU A 152 3.62 19.21 0.67
N ARG A 153 4.22 20.39 0.88
CA ARG A 153 5.66 20.54 1.17
C ARG A 153 6.07 19.83 2.46
N CYS A 154 5.21 19.80 3.47
CA CYS A 154 5.51 19.11 4.73
C CYS A 154 5.58 17.58 4.57
N PHE A 155 4.88 17.01 3.59
CA PHE A 155 4.92 15.56 3.31
C PHE A 155 6.11 15.14 2.41
N GLN A 156 6.76 16.07 1.70
CA GLN A 156 7.73 15.75 0.63
C GLN A 156 8.89 14.85 1.09
N THR A 157 9.34 15.00 2.32
CA THR A 157 10.49 14.25 2.86
C THR A 157 10.11 12.97 3.59
N ILE A 158 8.81 12.70 3.74
CA ILE A 158 8.28 11.59 4.55
C ILE A 158 7.30 10.70 3.78
N THR A 159 7.22 10.86 2.45
CA THR A 159 6.44 10.01 1.55
C THR A 159 7.26 9.66 0.33
N CYS A 160 7.11 8.46 -0.22
CA CYS A 160 7.82 8.05 -1.44
C CYS A 160 7.31 8.77 -2.69
N THR A 161 6.03 9.15 -2.68
CA THR A 161 5.41 9.89 -3.77
C THR A 161 4.24 10.72 -3.26
N GLN A 162 3.81 11.67 -4.10
CA GLN A 162 2.71 12.57 -3.79
C GLN A 162 1.82 12.73 -5.02
N ALA A 163 0.51 12.64 -4.81
CA ALA A 163 -0.52 12.85 -5.81
C ALA A 163 -1.39 14.03 -5.40
N VAL A 164 -1.59 14.99 -6.30
CA VAL A 164 -2.54 16.10 -6.11
C VAL A 164 -3.57 16.03 -7.22
N VAL A 165 -4.78 15.60 -6.87
CA VAL A 165 -5.88 15.39 -7.81
C VAL A 165 -6.79 16.60 -7.81
N ASN A 166 -6.54 17.49 -8.77
CA ASN A 166 -7.34 18.69 -9.04
C ASN A 166 -8.01 18.68 -10.44
N ASN A 167 -7.76 17.64 -11.23
CA ASN A 167 -8.39 17.37 -12.52
C ASN A 167 -8.84 15.91 -12.60
N LEU A 168 -9.86 15.61 -13.41
CA LEU A 168 -10.43 14.26 -13.55
C LEU A 168 -9.83 13.45 -14.70
N ASP A 169 -9.23 14.09 -15.71
CA ASP A 169 -8.76 13.39 -16.92
C ASP A 169 -7.68 12.35 -16.59
N ASP A 170 -6.73 12.72 -15.73
CA ASP A 170 -5.55 11.95 -15.33
C ASP A 170 -5.63 11.40 -13.89
N ALA A 171 -6.69 11.71 -13.15
CA ALA A 171 -6.87 11.30 -11.75
C ALA A 171 -6.63 9.81 -11.49
N HIS A 172 -7.20 8.93 -12.33
CA HIS A 172 -7.00 7.48 -12.24
C HIS A 172 -5.52 7.07 -12.30
N GLU A 173 -4.76 7.61 -13.26
CA GLU A 173 -3.36 7.28 -13.47
C GLU A 173 -2.49 7.77 -12.31
N VAL A 174 -2.75 8.99 -11.83
CA VAL A 174 -2.02 9.58 -10.72
C VAL A 174 -2.28 8.81 -9.41
N ILE A 175 -3.53 8.41 -9.14
CA ILE A 175 -3.90 7.59 -7.98
C ILE A 175 -3.25 6.19 -8.09
N ASP A 176 -3.38 5.53 -9.24
CA ASP A 176 -2.85 4.18 -9.44
C ASP A 176 -1.31 4.17 -9.31
N THR A 177 -0.64 5.19 -9.85
CA THR A 177 0.82 5.37 -9.73
C THR A 177 1.23 5.59 -8.28
N ALA A 178 0.48 6.42 -7.55
CA ALA A 178 0.72 6.70 -6.15
C ALA A 178 0.63 5.42 -5.29
N ILE A 179 -0.45 4.65 -5.46
CA ILE A 179 -0.67 3.37 -4.77
C ILE A 179 0.39 2.34 -5.17
N SER A 180 0.69 2.23 -6.47
CA SER A 180 1.71 1.29 -6.97
C SER A 180 3.09 1.56 -6.40
N THR A 181 3.49 2.83 -6.32
CA THR A 181 4.78 3.25 -5.76
C THR A 181 4.84 2.95 -4.27
N ALA A 182 3.77 3.24 -3.51
CA ALA A 182 3.70 2.94 -2.08
C ALA A 182 3.95 1.45 -1.80
N LEU A 183 3.29 0.58 -2.56
CA LEU A 183 3.42 -0.88 -2.41
C LEU A 183 4.81 -1.39 -2.85
N LYS A 184 5.34 -0.88 -3.97
CA LYS A 184 6.67 -1.28 -4.47
C LYS A 184 7.81 -0.89 -3.53
N GLU A 185 7.73 0.29 -2.96
CA GLU A 185 8.77 0.82 -2.07
C GLU A 185 8.54 0.43 -0.62
N SER A 186 7.36 -0.11 -0.28
CA SER A 186 6.90 -0.29 1.11
C SER A 186 7.04 1.00 1.90
N LYS A 187 6.49 2.10 1.36
CA LYS A 187 6.56 3.45 1.92
C LYS A 187 5.21 4.14 1.84
N PRO A 188 4.94 5.11 2.72
CA PRO A 188 3.69 5.84 2.68
C PRO A 188 3.65 6.81 1.50
N VAL A 189 2.43 7.08 1.05
CA VAL A 189 2.12 8.02 -0.04
C VAL A 189 1.10 9.04 0.44
N TYR A 190 1.23 10.27 -0.08
CA TYR A 190 0.26 11.34 0.12
C TYR A 190 -0.61 11.50 -1.13
N ILE A 191 -1.93 11.49 -0.97
CA ILE A 191 -2.90 11.73 -2.06
C ILE A 191 -3.87 12.82 -1.61
N SER A 192 -3.77 14.00 -2.22
CA SER A 192 -4.75 15.08 -2.03
C SER A 192 -5.82 15.02 -3.10
N ILE A 193 -7.10 15.09 -2.72
CA ILE A 193 -8.24 15.05 -3.65
C ILE A 193 -9.11 16.27 -3.44
N SER A 194 -9.27 17.10 -4.48
CA SER A 194 -10.11 18.30 -4.41
C SER A 194 -11.57 17.95 -4.05
N CYS A 195 -12.14 18.62 -3.05
CA CYS A 195 -13.41 18.23 -2.40
C CYS A 195 -14.63 18.15 -3.34
N ASN A 196 -14.60 18.86 -4.46
CA ASN A 196 -15.69 18.92 -5.45
C ASN A 196 -15.65 17.82 -6.52
N LEU A 197 -14.59 17.02 -6.56
CA LEU A 197 -14.36 16.03 -7.63
C LEU A 197 -14.90 14.60 -7.37
N PRO A 198 -14.95 14.06 -6.12
CA PRO A 198 -15.23 12.64 -5.88
C PRO A 198 -16.50 12.09 -6.53
N GLY A 199 -17.55 12.90 -6.59
CA GLY A 199 -18.87 12.53 -7.12
C GLY A 199 -19.15 12.95 -8.55
N ILE A 200 -18.20 13.58 -9.26
CA ILE A 200 -18.41 14.00 -10.65
C ILE A 200 -18.31 12.76 -11.56
N PRO A 201 -19.36 12.44 -12.34
CA PRO A 201 -19.29 11.42 -13.37
C PRO A 201 -18.25 11.77 -14.45
N HIS A 202 -17.31 10.87 -14.75
CA HIS A 202 -16.28 11.12 -15.76
C HIS A 202 -16.00 9.90 -16.66
N PRO A 203 -15.80 10.07 -17.98
CA PRO A 203 -15.51 8.97 -18.91
C PRO A 203 -14.33 8.09 -18.50
N THR A 204 -13.31 8.70 -17.87
CA THR A 204 -12.13 8.01 -17.34
C THR A 204 -12.46 6.88 -16.36
N PHE A 205 -13.59 6.99 -15.64
CA PHE A 205 -14.02 5.99 -14.64
C PHE A 205 -15.19 5.12 -15.12
N CYS A 206 -15.70 5.32 -16.34
CA CYS A 206 -16.88 4.62 -16.84
C CYS A 206 -16.68 3.10 -17.06
N ARG A 207 -15.44 2.63 -17.05
CA ARG A 207 -15.11 1.21 -17.07
C ARG A 207 -14.69 0.80 -15.67
N GLU A 208 -15.05 -0.42 -15.27
CA GLU A 208 -14.44 -1.01 -14.08
C GLU A 208 -12.91 -0.88 -14.21
N PRO A 209 -12.20 -0.49 -13.14
CA PRO A 209 -10.76 -0.37 -13.19
C PRO A 209 -10.16 -1.68 -13.72
N VAL A 210 -9.16 -1.57 -14.59
CA VAL A 210 -8.34 -2.75 -14.92
C VAL A 210 -7.83 -3.30 -13.59
N PRO A 211 -8.01 -4.60 -13.28
CA PRO A 211 -7.63 -5.17 -11.99
C PRO A 211 -6.24 -4.70 -11.58
N PHE A 212 -6.10 -4.17 -10.38
CA PHE A 212 -4.83 -3.63 -9.93
C PHE A 212 -3.77 -4.73 -9.99
N PHE A 213 -2.69 -4.47 -10.74
CA PHE A 213 -1.63 -5.43 -10.96
C PHE A 213 -0.28 -4.82 -10.62
N LEU A 214 0.35 -5.36 -9.59
CA LEU A 214 1.74 -5.06 -9.28
C LEU A 214 2.63 -6.10 -9.95
N VAL A 215 3.51 -5.67 -10.86
CA VAL A 215 4.50 -6.55 -11.47
C VAL A 215 5.38 -7.11 -10.34
N PRO A 216 5.44 -8.45 -10.14
CA PRO A 216 6.29 -9.03 -9.13
C PRO A 216 7.76 -8.69 -9.39
N LYS A 217 8.52 -8.44 -8.32
CA LYS A 217 9.96 -8.29 -8.45
C LYS A 217 10.57 -9.68 -8.64
N VAL A 218 11.00 -9.96 -9.87
CA VAL A 218 11.65 -11.24 -10.21
C VAL A 218 13.16 -11.05 -10.19
N SER A 219 13.86 -11.94 -9.49
CA SER A 219 15.33 -11.97 -9.51
C SER A 219 15.83 -12.42 -10.89
N ASN A 220 16.95 -11.87 -11.33
CA ASN A 220 17.64 -12.41 -12.51
C ASN A 220 18.16 -13.82 -12.19
N GLU A 221 17.81 -14.81 -13.01
CA GLU A 221 18.12 -16.24 -12.74
C GLU A 221 19.63 -16.49 -12.59
N LEU A 222 20.44 -16.01 -13.53
CA LEU A 222 21.90 -16.17 -13.48
C LEU A 222 22.52 -15.49 -12.26
N GLY A 223 22.04 -14.28 -11.93
CA GLY A 223 22.49 -13.55 -10.74
C GLY A 223 22.09 -14.23 -9.44
N LEU A 224 20.89 -14.82 -9.39
CA LEU A 224 20.40 -15.58 -8.24
C LEU A 224 21.25 -16.85 -8.05
N GLU A 225 21.47 -17.63 -9.11
CA GLU A 225 22.26 -18.85 -9.07
C GLU A 225 23.70 -18.56 -8.59
N ALA A 226 24.34 -17.55 -9.19
CA ALA A 226 25.69 -17.15 -8.79
C ALA A 226 25.77 -16.68 -7.33
N ALA A 227 24.76 -15.94 -6.84
CA ALA A 227 24.72 -15.49 -5.45
C ALA A 227 24.52 -16.66 -4.47
N VAL A 228 23.66 -17.62 -4.82
CA VAL A 228 23.41 -18.84 -4.03
C VAL A 228 24.67 -19.71 -3.98
N GLU A 229 25.31 -19.97 -5.12
CA GLU A 229 26.54 -20.78 -5.20
C GLU A 229 27.67 -20.17 -4.37
N ALA A 230 27.93 -18.86 -4.55
CA ALA A 230 28.97 -18.16 -3.78
C ALA A 230 28.68 -18.17 -2.27
N THR A 231 27.41 -18.01 -1.87
CA THR A 231 27.00 -18.04 -0.47
C THR A 231 27.13 -19.44 0.13
N ALA A 232 26.70 -20.47 -0.60
CA ALA A 232 26.84 -21.87 -0.19
C ALA A 232 28.32 -22.26 -0.04
N ASP A 233 29.17 -21.87 -0.99
CA ASP A 233 30.62 -22.12 -0.94
C ASP A 233 31.31 -21.44 0.23
N PHE A 234 30.85 -20.25 0.62
CA PHE A 234 31.33 -19.55 1.80
C PHE A 234 30.89 -20.27 3.09
N LEU A 235 29.61 -20.61 3.20
CA LEU A 235 29.03 -21.22 4.40
C LEU A 235 29.48 -22.67 4.60
N ASN A 236 29.69 -23.44 3.54
CA ASN A 236 30.17 -24.82 3.62
C ASN A 236 31.62 -24.94 4.15
N LYS A 237 32.38 -23.84 4.13
CA LYS A 237 33.73 -23.77 4.71
C LYS A 237 33.72 -23.31 6.17
N ALA A 238 32.60 -22.76 6.63
CA ALA A 238 32.44 -22.27 8.00
C ALA A 238 32.21 -23.43 8.97
N VAL A 239 32.77 -23.33 10.17
CA VAL A 239 32.61 -24.30 11.25
C VAL A 239 31.50 -23.87 12.20
N LYS A 240 31.30 -22.56 12.40
CA LYS A 240 30.33 -21.96 13.32
C LYS A 240 29.54 -20.83 12.62
N PRO A 241 28.80 -21.11 11.53
CA PRO A 241 27.96 -20.11 10.89
C PRO A 241 26.75 -19.76 11.76
N VAL A 242 26.31 -18.49 11.71
CA VAL A 242 25.10 -18.00 12.38
C VAL A 242 24.28 -17.15 11.43
N ILE A 243 22.95 -17.28 11.52
CA ILE A 243 22.01 -16.44 10.77
C ILE A 243 21.32 -15.46 11.70
N VAL A 244 21.18 -14.21 11.26
CA VAL A 244 20.56 -13.12 12.04
C VAL A 244 19.43 -12.49 11.23
N GLY A 245 18.19 -12.68 11.70
CA GLY A 245 17.00 -12.08 11.10
C GLY A 245 16.83 -10.61 11.49
N GLY A 246 16.68 -9.74 10.49
CA GLY A 246 16.43 -8.31 10.67
C GLY A 246 14.98 -7.91 10.37
N PRO A 247 14.63 -6.63 10.62
CA PRO A 247 13.27 -6.13 10.45
C PRO A 247 12.75 -6.18 9.00
N LYS A 248 13.63 -6.15 7.99
CA LYS A 248 13.22 -6.16 6.57
C LYS A 248 12.77 -7.55 6.08
N LEU A 249 12.84 -8.58 6.90
CA LEU A 249 12.24 -9.88 6.58
C LEU A 249 10.75 -9.73 6.26
N ARG A 250 10.03 -8.88 7.00
CA ARG A 250 8.61 -8.59 6.75
C ARG A 250 8.38 -7.90 5.41
N GLU A 251 9.17 -6.86 5.13
CA GLU A 251 9.10 -6.09 3.88
C GLU A 251 9.31 -6.99 2.65
N ALA A 252 10.28 -7.90 2.74
CA ALA A 252 10.58 -8.86 1.69
C ALA A 252 9.62 -10.07 1.64
N MET A 253 8.65 -10.16 2.56
CA MET A 253 7.79 -11.35 2.76
C MET A 253 8.61 -12.66 2.85
N ALA A 254 9.79 -12.58 3.46
CA ALA A 254 10.80 -13.63 3.43
C ALA A 254 10.85 -14.48 4.71
N GLN A 255 9.90 -14.32 5.64
CA GLN A 255 9.90 -15.07 6.91
C GLN A 255 9.86 -16.59 6.68
N GLN A 256 9.04 -17.06 5.75
CA GLN A 256 8.94 -18.49 5.44
C GLN A 256 10.23 -19.02 4.81
N ALA A 257 10.77 -18.32 3.80
CA ALA A 257 12.03 -18.70 3.15
C ALA A 257 13.22 -18.65 4.12
N PHE A 258 13.23 -17.71 5.07
CA PHE A 258 14.21 -17.64 6.14
C PHE A 258 14.15 -18.89 7.03
N MET A 259 12.95 -19.36 7.38
CA MET A 259 12.79 -20.58 8.17
C MET A 259 13.20 -21.82 7.40
N GLU A 260 12.85 -21.94 6.12
CA GLU A 260 13.29 -23.04 5.27
C GLU A 260 14.82 -23.11 5.15
N PHE A 261 15.47 -21.95 5.01
CA PHE A 261 16.94 -21.88 5.04
C PHE A 261 17.51 -22.27 6.41
N ALA A 262 16.89 -21.84 7.50
CA ALA A 262 17.33 -22.17 8.85
C ALA A 262 17.20 -23.67 9.17
N GLU A 263 16.09 -24.29 8.75
CA GLU A 263 15.83 -25.72 8.92
C GLU A 263 16.77 -26.58 8.07
N ALA A 264 17.03 -26.17 6.82
CA ALA A 264 17.93 -26.89 5.93
C ALA A 264 19.40 -26.80 6.36
N SER A 265 19.81 -25.66 6.93
CA SER A 265 21.19 -25.42 7.36
C SER A 265 21.47 -25.91 8.78
N GLY A 266 20.47 -25.94 9.66
CA GLY A 266 20.64 -26.25 11.08
C GLY A 266 21.43 -25.17 11.84
N PHE A 267 21.60 -23.98 11.27
CA PHE A 267 22.39 -22.91 11.87
C PHE A 267 21.66 -22.26 13.06
N PRO A 268 22.40 -21.80 14.08
CA PRO A 268 21.83 -20.97 15.14
C PRO A 268 21.16 -19.72 14.57
N ILE A 269 20.00 -19.39 15.11
CA ILE A 269 19.13 -18.30 14.67
C ILE A 269 19.08 -17.23 15.74
N ALA A 270 19.59 -16.04 15.42
CA ALA A 270 19.34 -14.84 16.21
C ALA A 270 18.41 -13.88 15.47
N VAL A 271 17.84 -12.92 16.19
CA VAL A 271 17.11 -11.79 15.58
C VAL A 271 17.62 -10.46 16.13
N MET A 272 17.58 -9.43 15.28
CA MET A 272 17.77 -8.05 15.73
C MET A 272 16.55 -7.61 16.59
N PRO A 273 16.68 -6.60 17.47
CA PRO A 273 15.57 -6.14 18.31
C PRO A 273 14.30 -5.80 17.52
N SER A 274 14.45 -5.12 16.38
CA SER A 274 13.35 -4.74 15.49
C SER A 274 12.81 -5.90 14.63
N GLY A 275 13.50 -7.05 14.61
CA GLY A 275 13.03 -8.29 13.98
C GLY A 275 12.30 -9.23 14.93
N LYS A 276 12.09 -8.84 16.19
CA LYS A 276 11.43 -9.66 17.20
C LYS A 276 10.01 -10.04 16.76
N GLY A 277 9.63 -11.30 16.95
CA GLY A 277 8.33 -11.84 16.54
C GLY A 277 8.20 -12.19 15.05
N LEU A 278 9.20 -11.92 14.21
CA LEU A 278 9.21 -12.34 12.80
C LEU A 278 9.64 -13.81 12.59
N VAL A 279 10.23 -14.41 13.62
CA VAL A 279 10.77 -15.78 13.62
C VAL A 279 10.17 -16.53 14.82
N PRO A 280 9.80 -17.81 14.68
CA PRO A 280 9.29 -18.61 15.78
C PRO A 280 10.35 -18.85 16.87
N GLU A 281 10.15 -18.27 18.05
CA GLU A 281 11.14 -18.33 19.15
C GLU A 281 11.20 -19.69 19.87
N HIS A 282 10.27 -20.59 19.57
CA HIS A 282 10.29 -21.97 20.06
C HIS A 282 11.14 -22.91 19.16
N HIS A 283 11.68 -22.39 18.06
CA HIS A 283 12.52 -23.17 17.16
C HIS A 283 13.78 -23.65 17.90
N PRO A 284 14.20 -24.92 17.76
CA PRO A 284 15.29 -25.50 18.54
C PRO A 284 16.65 -24.81 18.34
N HIS A 285 16.84 -24.15 17.17
CA HIS A 285 18.04 -23.39 16.87
C HIS A 285 17.94 -21.90 17.23
N PHE A 286 16.82 -21.41 17.79
CA PHE A 286 16.68 -20.01 18.18
C PHE A 286 17.50 -19.71 19.44
N ILE A 287 18.49 -18.82 19.32
CA ILE A 287 19.43 -18.47 20.40
C ILE A 287 19.12 -17.11 21.06
N GLY A 288 18.16 -16.35 20.53
CA GLY A 288 17.67 -15.12 21.14
C GLY A 288 17.85 -13.86 20.32
N THR A 289 17.86 -12.71 21.00
CA THR A 289 18.00 -11.39 20.39
C THR A 289 19.47 -10.96 20.40
N TYR A 290 20.02 -10.66 19.22
CA TYR A 290 21.36 -10.09 19.06
C TYR A 290 21.30 -8.57 18.99
N TRP A 291 21.94 -7.91 19.96
CA TRP A 291 21.97 -6.45 20.10
C TRP A 291 23.28 -5.97 20.76
N GLY A 292 24.42 -6.49 20.28
CA GLY A 292 25.74 -6.19 20.85
C GLY A 292 25.78 -6.46 22.35
N ALA A 293 26.25 -5.49 23.13
CA ALA A 293 26.45 -5.63 24.59
C ALA A 293 25.18 -5.95 25.40
N VAL A 294 23.98 -5.73 24.86
CA VAL A 294 22.69 -6.00 25.54
C VAL A 294 21.93 -7.16 24.90
N SER A 295 22.66 -8.07 24.25
CA SER A 295 22.11 -9.29 23.67
C SER A 295 21.48 -10.20 24.75
N SER A 296 20.63 -11.12 24.29
CA SER A 296 20.17 -12.23 25.14
C SER A 296 21.35 -13.04 25.67
N SER A 297 21.20 -13.66 26.85
CA SER A 297 22.27 -14.45 27.48
C SER A 297 22.88 -15.45 26.49
N PHE A 298 24.20 -15.45 26.40
CA PHE A 298 25.01 -16.27 25.47
C PHE A 298 24.82 -15.96 23.98
N CYS A 299 23.73 -15.33 23.55
CA CYS A 299 23.48 -14.99 22.14
C CYS A 299 24.57 -14.08 21.57
N GLY A 300 24.97 -13.04 22.31
CA GLY A 300 26.03 -12.12 21.88
C GLY A 300 27.35 -12.86 21.63
N GLU A 301 27.79 -13.64 22.61
CA GLU A 301 29.03 -14.43 22.53
C GLU A 301 29.01 -15.47 21.40
N ILE A 302 27.88 -16.15 21.18
CA ILE A 302 27.72 -17.13 20.10
C ILE A 302 27.80 -16.44 18.73
N VAL A 303 27.11 -15.30 18.57
CA VAL A 303 27.15 -14.53 17.33
C VAL A 303 28.56 -14.00 17.11
N GLU A 304 29.15 -13.28 18.07
CA GLU A 304 30.47 -12.63 17.94
C GLU A 304 31.64 -13.62 17.80
N SER A 305 31.48 -14.88 18.21
CA SER A 305 32.48 -15.95 18.02
C SER A 305 32.25 -16.82 16.78
N ALA A 306 31.24 -16.50 15.98
CA ALA A 306 30.97 -17.13 14.69
C ALA A 306 32.08 -16.82 13.68
N ASP A 307 32.37 -17.77 12.80
CA ASP A 307 33.32 -17.60 11.69
C ASP A 307 32.63 -17.22 10.37
N ALA A 308 31.29 -17.21 10.35
CA ALA A 308 30.48 -16.72 9.25
C ALA A 308 29.14 -16.15 9.75
N TYR A 309 28.74 -15.01 9.18
CA TYR A 309 27.52 -14.28 9.54
C TYR A 309 26.64 -14.12 8.32
N VAL A 310 25.35 -14.45 8.45
CA VAL A 310 24.34 -14.13 7.43
C VAL A 310 23.27 -13.25 8.05
N PHE A 311 23.41 -11.94 7.85
CA PHE A 311 22.37 -10.98 8.22
C PHE A 311 21.32 -10.89 7.12
N ILE A 312 20.08 -11.24 7.42
CA ILE A 312 18.99 -11.27 6.44
C ILE A 312 17.99 -10.17 6.77
N GLY A 313 17.87 -9.20 5.85
CA GLY A 313 17.04 -8.01 6.06
C GLY A 313 17.46 -7.07 7.21
N PRO A 314 18.76 -6.83 7.47
CA PRO A 314 19.19 -5.97 8.56
C PRO A 314 18.87 -4.49 8.30
N ILE A 315 18.72 -3.72 9.38
CA ILE A 315 18.84 -2.27 9.36
C ILE A 315 19.94 -1.92 10.37
N SER A 316 21.09 -1.49 9.86
CA SER A 316 22.21 -1.07 10.70
C SER A 316 21.92 0.32 11.27
N MET A 317 21.40 0.37 12.49
CA MET A 317 21.43 1.61 13.29
C MET A 317 22.80 1.72 13.97
N THR A 318 23.38 2.92 13.94
CA THR A 318 24.81 3.24 14.13
C THR A 318 25.40 2.96 15.53
N THR A 319 24.84 2.06 16.33
CA THR A 319 25.31 1.85 17.73
C THR A 319 25.76 0.45 18.07
N ALA A 320 25.69 -0.55 17.18
CA ALA A 320 26.01 -1.93 17.60
C ALA A 320 26.79 -2.82 16.61
N LEU A 321 26.96 -2.43 15.34
CA LEU A 321 27.36 -3.42 14.31
C LEU A 321 28.74 -3.23 13.68
N LEU A 322 29.47 -2.14 13.95
CA LEU A 322 30.70 -1.84 13.19
C LEU A 322 31.93 -1.37 13.99
N ASP A 323 31.88 -1.30 15.33
CA ASP A 323 33.04 -0.85 16.12
C ASP A 323 33.99 -1.98 16.55
N THR A 324 33.76 -3.23 16.12
CA THR A 324 34.68 -4.34 16.37
C THR A 324 35.09 -5.00 15.06
N HIS A 325 36.27 -4.60 14.58
CA HIS A 325 37.06 -5.20 13.48
C HIS A 325 36.68 -4.80 12.05
N CYS A 326 37.12 -3.61 11.65
CA CYS A 326 37.90 -3.41 10.41
C CYS A 326 39.34 -3.06 10.80
#